data_AF-A0A966TKC9-F1
#
_entry.id   AF-A0A966TKC9-F1
#
_cell.length_a   1.000
_cell.length_b   1.000
_cell.length_c   1.000
_cell.angle_alpha   90.00
_cell.angle_beta   90.00
_cell.angle_gamma   90.00
#
_symmetry.space_group_name_H-M   'P 1'
#
loop_
_entity.id
_entity.type
_entity.pdbx_description
1 polymer ?
#
loop_
_entity_poly.entity_id
_entity_poly.type
_entity_poly.pdbx_seq_one_letter_code
_entity_poly.pdbx_strand_id
1 'polypeptide(L)'
;MQNKTVEDSQSQALGLTVYDLPDPLAVAQDDAGRTWGGRWRMILVLLVCASPVIASYLTFYVIRPQTLRHFGELIQPVQAMPDIATQTLDGKTVALTDL
;
A
#
# COMPACT_ATOMS: atom_id res chain seq x y z
N MET A 1 63.00 -35.20 24.31
CA MET A 1 62.66 -34.36 23.14
C MET A 1 61.57 -35.06 22.34
N GLN A 2 60.31 -35.04 22.76
CA GLN A 2 59.20 -35.37 21.85
C GLN A 2 58.09 -34.36 22.10
N ASN A 3 57.97 -33.44 21.14
CA ASN A 3 57.12 -32.27 21.18
C ASN A 3 55.67 -32.67 20.90
N LYS A 4 54.80 -32.08 21.72
CA LYS A 4 53.36 -31.94 21.65
C LYS A 4 52.87 -31.55 20.25
N THR A 5 52.02 -32.36 19.61
CA THR A 5 50.90 -31.84 18.83
C THR A 5 49.82 -32.91 18.75
N VAL A 6 48.79 -32.74 19.58
CA VAL A 6 47.49 -33.35 19.34
C VAL A 6 47.02 -32.73 18.03
N GLU A 7 47.08 -33.49 16.94
CA GLU A 7 46.45 -33.10 15.68
C GLU A 7 44.95 -33.06 15.94
N ASP A 8 44.49 -31.82 16.13
CA ASP A 8 43.10 -31.42 16.15
C ASP A 8 42.43 -32.04 14.93
N SER A 9 41.45 -32.91 15.19
CA SER A 9 40.66 -33.58 14.17
C SER A 9 39.74 -32.55 13.50
N GLN A 10 40.35 -31.67 12.69
CA GLN A 10 39.65 -30.77 11.80
C GLN A 10 38.90 -31.67 10.81
N SER A 11 37.58 -31.63 10.94
CA SER A 11 36.64 -32.46 10.18
C SER A 11 36.65 -32.04 8.71
N GLN A 12 37.69 -32.43 7.97
CA GLN A 12 37.80 -32.19 6.55
C GLN A 12 36.79 -33.09 5.82
N ALA A 13 35.86 -32.48 5.07
CA ALA A 13 34.88 -33.21 4.29
C ALA A 13 35.60 -34.19 3.35
N LEU A 14 35.31 -35.50 3.47
CA LEU A 14 35.88 -36.52 2.61
C LEU A 14 35.52 -36.22 1.15
N GLY A 15 36.53 -36.08 0.29
CA GLY A 15 36.38 -35.82 -1.14
C GLY A 15 35.75 -36.99 -1.88
N LEU A 16 34.44 -37.14 -1.76
CA LEU A 16 33.59 -38.02 -2.56
C LEU A 16 32.88 -37.25 -3.68
N THR A 17 33.09 -35.94 -3.75
CA THR A 17 32.56 -35.06 -4.81
C THR A 17 33.67 -34.75 -5.81
N VAL A 18 33.33 -34.82 -7.10
CA VAL A 18 34.25 -34.48 -8.20
C VAL A 18 34.58 -32.98 -8.21
N TYR A 19 33.77 -32.16 -7.53
CA TYR A 19 34.04 -30.74 -7.29
C TYR A 19 34.60 -30.49 -5.89
N ASP A 20 35.63 -29.65 -5.85
CA ASP A 20 36.12 -29.03 -4.61
C ASP A 20 34.98 -28.23 -3.96
N LEU A 21 34.81 -28.42 -2.66
CA LEU A 21 33.84 -27.65 -1.90
C LEU A 21 34.45 -26.27 -1.61
N PRO A 22 33.79 -25.16 -1.99
CA PRO A 22 34.24 -23.84 -1.59
C PRO A 22 34.27 -23.75 -0.07
N ASP A 23 35.24 -23.00 0.46
CA ASP A 23 35.45 -22.82 1.90
C ASP A 23 34.12 -22.48 2.59
N PRO A 24 33.64 -23.30 3.54
CA PRO A 24 32.35 -23.10 4.18
C PRO A 24 32.23 -21.74 4.87
N LEU A 25 33.35 -21.16 5.32
CA LEU A 25 33.35 -19.83 5.95
C LEU A 25 33.10 -18.73 4.92
N ALA A 26 33.68 -18.83 3.71
CA ALA A 26 33.47 -17.86 2.64
C ALA A 26 32.00 -17.89 2.16
N VAL A 27 31.42 -19.08 1.99
CA VAL A 27 30.02 -19.25 1.59
C VAL A 27 29.06 -18.71 2.65
N ALA A 28 29.33 -18.97 3.94
CA ALA A 28 28.51 -18.45 5.04
C ALA A 28 28.53 -16.92 5.12
N GLN A 29 29.66 -16.28 4.80
CA GLN A 29 29.78 -14.81 4.76
C GLN A 29 28.99 -14.21 3.59
N ASP A 30 29.06 -14.82 2.40
CA ASP A 30 28.27 -14.41 1.24
C ASP A 30 26.76 -14.56 1.49
N ASP A 31 26.33 -15.64 2.13
CA ASP A 31 24.93 -15.84 2.51
C ASP A 31 24.46 -14.84 3.57
N ALA A 32 25.31 -14.50 4.54
CA ALA A 32 25.01 -13.45 5.52
C ALA A 32 24.74 -12.09 4.83
N GLY A 33 25.56 -11.70 3.86
CA GLY A 33 25.34 -10.47 3.07
C GLY A 33 24.05 -10.50 2.25
N ARG A 34 23.72 -11.66 1.66
CA ARG A 34 22.49 -11.84 0.84
C ARG A 34 21.22 -11.78 1.69
N THR A 35 21.24 -12.29 2.92
CA THR A 35 20.06 -12.27 3.80
C THR A 35 19.63 -10.86 4.18
N TRP A 36 20.58 -9.93 4.36
CA TRP A 36 20.26 -8.55 4.74
C TRP A 36 19.60 -7.78 3.59
N GLY A 37 20.12 -7.94 2.37
CA GLY A 37 19.52 -7.35 1.16
C GLY A 37 18.15 -7.94 0.83
N GLY A 38 17.97 -9.26 1.02
CA GLY A 38 16.69 -9.94 0.81
C GLY A 38 15.59 -9.47 1.76
N ARG A 39 15.91 -9.29 3.06
CA ARG A 39 14.95 -8.82 4.07
C ARG A 39 14.52 -7.37 3.82
N TRP A 40 15.44 -6.50 3.44
CA TRP A 40 15.11 -5.11 3.07
C TRP A 40 14.17 -5.03 1.87
N ARG A 41 14.37 -5.88 0.86
CA ARG A 41 13.46 -5.99 -0.29
C ARG A 41 12.05 -6.42 0.14
N MET A 42 11.93 -7.37 1.06
CA MET A 42 10.63 -7.80 1.60
C MET A 42 9.93 -6.68 2.39
N ILE A 43 10.67 -5.89 3.17
CA ILE A 43 10.12 -4.73 3.89
C ILE A 43 9.63 -3.67 2.90
N LEU A 44 10.38 -3.37 1.84
CA LEU A 44 9.96 -2.41 0.82
C LEU A 44 8.68 -2.85 0.12
N VAL A 45 8.56 -4.13 -0.24
CA VAL A 45 7.33 -4.68 -0.84
C VAL A 45 6.14 -4.54 0.11
N LEU A 46 6.32 -4.88 1.39
CA LEU A 46 5.29 -4.73 2.41
C LEU A 46 4.86 -3.27 2.55
N LEU A 47 5.82 -2.33 2.64
CA LEU A 47 5.53 -0.90 2.73
C LEU A 47 4.78 -0.38 1.51
N VAL A 48 5.17 -0.77 0.29
CA VAL A 48 4.47 -0.39 -0.94
C VAL A 48 3.03 -0.91 -0.96
N CYS A 49 2.81 -2.14 -0.48
CA CYS A 49 1.48 -2.75 -0.43
C CYS A 49 0.58 -2.11 0.65
N ALA A 50 1.14 -1.77 1.82
CA ALA A 50 0.39 -1.13 2.91
C ALA A 50 0.20 0.39 2.71
N SER A 51 1.09 1.03 1.98
CA SER A 51 1.07 2.47 1.68
C SER A 51 -0.29 2.99 1.17
N PRO A 52 -0.93 2.40 0.14
CA PRO A 52 -2.20 2.92 -0.38
C PRO A 52 -3.35 2.90 0.64
N VAL A 53 -3.41 1.90 1.53
CA VAL A 53 -4.45 1.82 2.56
C VAL A 53 -4.26 2.91 3.61
N ILE A 54 -3.02 3.08 4.08
CA ILE A 54 -2.65 4.11 5.05
C ILE A 54 -2.92 5.50 4.47
N ALA A 55 -2.54 5.74 3.22
CA ALA A 55 -2.76 7.00 2.53
C ALA A 55 -4.25 7.34 2.40
N SER A 56 -5.09 6.37 2.01
CA SER A 56 -6.54 6.56 1.93
C SER A 56 -7.14 6.94 3.29
N TYR A 57 -6.75 6.21 4.33
CA TYR A 57 -7.24 6.45 5.69
C TYR A 57 -6.79 7.82 6.22
N LEU A 58 -5.52 8.17 6.04
CA LEU A 58 -4.99 9.48 6.41
C LEU A 58 -5.68 10.60 5.64
N THR A 59 -5.96 10.41 4.35
CA THR A 59 -6.68 11.42 3.58
C THR A 59 -8.09 11.62 4.14
N PHE A 60 -8.83 10.55 4.44
CA PHE A 60 -10.18 10.67 5.01
C PHE A 60 -10.21 11.32 6.40
N TYR A 61 -9.29 10.94 7.30
CA TYR A 61 -9.31 11.38 8.70
C TYR A 61 -8.53 12.68 8.96
N VAL A 62 -7.46 12.96 8.21
CA VAL A 62 -6.60 14.14 8.42
C VAL A 62 -6.91 15.22 7.40
N ILE A 63 -6.96 14.86 6.12
CA ILE A 63 -7.25 15.79 5.02
C ILE A 63 -8.75 15.78 4.80
N ARG A 64 -9.55 16.23 5.79
CA ARG A 64 -11.03 16.26 5.71
C ARG A 64 -11.46 16.54 4.27
N PRO A 65 -11.86 15.51 3.49
CA PRO A 65 -12.30 15.77 2.14
C PRO A 65 -13.62 16.46 2.36
N GLN A 66 -13.63 17.78 2.17
CA GLN A 66 -14.81 18.60 2.12
C GLN A 66 -15.76 17.88 1.17
N THR A 67 -16.70 17.12 1.76
CA THR A 67 -17.66 16.33 1.01
C THR A 67 -18.42 17.37 0.23
N LEU A 68 -18.11 17.49 -1.06
CA LEU A 68 -18.82 18.41 -1.93
C LEU A 68 -20.27 18.00 -1.78
N ARG A 69 -21.05 18.87 -1.13
CA ARG A 69 -22.44 18.58 -0.85
C ARG A 69 -23.15 18.72 -2.19
N HIS A 70 -23.21 17.61 -2.93
CA HIS A 70 -23.78 17.55 -4.28
C HIS A 70 -25.31 17.72 -4.26
N PHE A 71 -25.92 17.65 -3.09
CA PHE A 71 -27.33 17.93 -2.87
C PHE A 71 -27.42 19.29 -2.18
N GLY A 72 -27.93 20.26 -2.94
CA GLY A 72 -27.97 21.68 -2.61
C GLY A 72 -28.32 21.94 -1.15
N GLU A 73 -27.48 22.73 -0.50
CA GLU A 73 -27.87 23.40 0.72
C GLU A 73 -29.14 24.21 0.43
N LEU A 74 -30.18 24.07 1.26
CA LEU A 74 -31.39 24.87 1.10
C LEU A 74 -30.99 26.34 1.19
N ILE A 75 -31.10 27.06 0.08
CA ILE A 75 -30.96 28.51 0.04
C ILE A 75 -32.09 29.08 0.91
N GLN A 76 -31.74 29.55 2.09
CA GLN A 76 -32.65 30.25 3.00
C GLN A 76 -32.30 31.74 3.00
N PRO A 77 -33.28 32.65 2.84
CA PRO A 77 -34.71 32.39 2.65
C PRO A 77 -35.05 31.92 1.23
N VAL A 78 -36.05 31.04 1.13
CA VAL A 78 -36.59 30.55 -0.14
C VAL A 78 -37.17 31.75 -0.89
N GLN A 79 -36.61 32.10 -2.05
CA GLN A 79 -37.18 33.15 -2.90
C GLN A 79 -38.49 32.64 -3.49
N ALA A 80 -39.52 33.48 -3.52
CA ALA A 80 -40.77 33.16 -4.17
C ALA A 80 -40.49 32.77 -5.64
N MET A 81 -41.01 31.63 -6.08
CA MET A 81 -40.90 31.22 -7.47
C MET A 81 -41.56 32.28 -8.36
N PRO A 82 -40.91 32.70 -9.47
CA PRO A 82 -41.52 33.62 -10.41
C PRO A 82 -42.79 32.99 -11.01
N ASP A 83 -43.73 33.83 -11.44
CA ASP A 83 -44.95 33.37 -12.10
C ASP A 83 -44.61 32.82 -13.49
N ILE A 84 -44.34 31.52 -13.57
CA ILE A 84 -44.01 30.83 -14.82
C ILE A 84 -45.29 30.22 -15.38
N ALA A 85 -45.68 30.64 -16.59
CA ALA A 85 -46.77 29.99 -17.30
C ALA A 85 -46.33 28.58 -17.75
N THR A 86 -46.98 27.55 -17.22
CA THR A 86 -46.83 26.16 -17.67
C THR A 86 -47.91 25.79 -18.67
N GLN A 87 -47.64 24.81 -19.51
CA GLN A 87 -48.65 24.19 -20.36
C GLN A 87 -48.90 22.77 -19.84
N THR A 88 -50.16 22.45 -19.59
CA THR A 88 -50.58 21.06 -19.35
C THR A 88 -50.48 20.26 -20.66
N LEU A 89 -50.50 18.93 -20.56
CA LEU A 89 -50.50 18.04 -21.72
C LEU A 89 -51.70 18.29 -22.66
N ASP A 90 -52.81 18.81 -22.13
CA ASP A 90 -54.00 19.25 -22.89
C ASP A 90 -53.86 20.65 -23.52
N GLY A 91 -52.68 21.28 -23.48
CA GLY A 91 -52.40 22.57 -24.13
C GLY A 91 -52.98 23.81 -23.44
N LYS A 92 -53.58 23.65 -22.25
CA LYS A 92 -54.06 24.78 -21.43
C LYS A 92 -52.90 25.44 -20.70
N THR A 93 -52.81 26.76 -20.76
CA THR A 93 -51.83 27.54 -19.98
C THR A 93 -52.30 27.68 -18.54
N VAL A 94 -51.50 27.22 -17.58
CA VAL A 94 -51.77 27.27 -16.14
C VAL A 94 -50.54 27.83 -15.44
N ALA A 95 -50.74 28.73 -14.48
CA ALA A 95 -49.64 29.26 -13.67
C ALA A 95 -49.04 28.14 -12.80
N LEU A 96 -47.72 28.12 -12.65
CA LEU A 96 -47.02 27.12 -11.83
C LEU A 96 -47.45 27.15 -10.35
N THR A 97 -48.03 28.26 -9.90
CA THR A 97 -48.59 28.43 -8.55
C THR A 97 -50.00 27.89 -8.36
N ASP A 98 -50.69 27.52 -9.45
CA ASP A 98 -52.09 27.07 -9.46
C ASP A 98 -52.21 25.55 -9.71
N LEU A 99 -51.07 24.86 -9.63
CA LEU A 99 -50.88 23.40 -9.73
C LEU A 99 -50.49 22.82 -8.37
#